data_AF-A0A2V8GP78-F1
#
_entry.id   AF-A0A2V8GP78-F1
#
_cell.length_a   1.000
_cell.length_b   1.000
_cell.length_c   1.000
_cell.angle_alpha   90.00
_cell.angle_beta   90.00
_cell.angle_gamma   90.00
#
_symmetry.space_group_name_H-M   'P 1'
#
loop_
_entity.id
_entity.type
_entity.pdbx_description
1 polymer ?
#
loop_
_entity_poly.entity_id
_entity_poly.type
_entity_poly.pdbx_seq_one_letter_code
_entity_poly.pdbx_strand_id
1 'polypeptide(L)'
;MRAKTWTPAIVVAGLLGTGLSGVEVAGQAPASRAERLRRETDNVALQNVAPFKVFDNLYYVGEKMLHGASPSAWAITTSEGIILIDALFGNSVEDEIVGGLKKMKLDPADLKYLILSHGHADHIGGATGTRWRARRTRTPSGCRAATSR
;
A
#
# COMPACT_ATOMS: atom_id res chain seq x y z
N MET A 1 25.69 55.09 37.65
CA MET A 1 26.85 54.51 36.94
C MET A 1 27.85 53.98 37.95
N ARG A 2 27.96 52.66 38.12
CA ARG A 2 29.07 51.97 38.80
C ARG A 2 29.25 50.62 38.11
N ALA A 3 30.25 50.52 37.23
CA ALA A 3 30.61 49.28 36.58
C ALA A 3 31.25 48.35 37.62
N LYS A 4 30.65 47.18 37.83
CA LYS A 4 31.25 46.10 38.64
C LYS A 4 32.24 45.36 37.76
N THR A 5 33.53 45.55 37.99
CA THR A 5 34.60 44.75 37.41
C THR A 5 34.64 43.40 38.11
N TRP A 6 34.49 42.32 37.36
CA TRP A 6 34.72 40.95 37.82
C TRP A 6 36.02 40.46 37.19
N THR A 7 37.02 40.21 38.02
CA THR A 7 38.26 39.53 37.62
C THR A 7 38.04 38.03 37.79
N PRO A 8 38.09 37.19 36.74
CA PRO A 8 38.09 35.76 36.96
C PRO A 8 39.48 35.33 37.42
N ALA A 9 39.57 34.74 38.60
CA ALA A 9 40.74 33.99 39.00
C ALA A 9 40.75 32.68 38.20
N ILE A 10 41.73 32.53 37.30
CA ILE A 10 42.01 31.25 36.65
C ILE A 10 42.70 30.36 37.69
N VAL A 11 42.02 29.31 38.15
CA VAL A 11 42.64 28.22 38.90
C VAL A 11 42.85 27.08 37.90
N VAL A 12 44.08 26.91 37.40
CA VAL A 12 44.50 25.67 36.74
C VAL A 12 45.02 24.73 37.83
N ALA A 13 44.15 23.87 38.33
CA ALA A 13 44.57 22.71 39.12
C ALA A 13 44.79 21.54 38.15
N GLY A 14 46.05 21.28 37.82
CA GLY A 14 46.43 20.05 37.13
C GLY A 14 46.30 18.84 38.05
N LEU A 15 45.61 17.81 37.59
CA LEU A 15 45.86 16.44 38.04
C LEU A 15 46.12 15.56 36.82
N LEU A 16 47.36 15.09 36.73
CA LEU A 16 47.74 13.89 36.00
C LEU A 16 46.97 12.70 36.59
N GLY A 17 46.12 12.09 35.77
CA GLY A 17 45.34 10.92 36.14
C GLY A 17 44.91 10.17 34.89
N THR A 18 45.72 9.18 34.53
CA THR A 18 45.50 8.19 33.48
C THR A 18 44.11 7.55 33.57
N GLY A 19 43.36 7.56 32.47
CA GLY A 19 42.12 6.79 32.36
C GLY A 19 41.09 7.38 31.41
N LEU A 20 41.43 7.53 30.12
CA LEU A 20 40.39 7.54 29.09
C LEU A 20 39.80 6.13 29.04
N SER A 21 38.83 5.85 29.91
CA SER A 21 37.87 4.79 29.63
C SER A 21 37.07 5.28 28.43
N GLY A 22 37.50 4.82 27.25
CA GLY A 22 36.73 4.99 26.03
C GLY A 22 35.32 4.49 26.29
N VAL A 23 34.35 5.39 26.26
CA VAL A 23 32.99 4.99 25.94
C VAL A 23 33.08 4.54 24.49
N GLU A 24 33.28 3.24 24.30
CA GLU A 24 33.06 2.61 23.02
C GLU A 24 31.55 2.69 22.78
N VAL A 25 31.13 3.80 22.17
CA VAL A 25 29.86 3.81 21.46
C VAL A 25 30.07 2.81 20.34
N ALA A 26 29.74 1.55 20.61
CA ALA A 26 29.58 0.53 19.59
C ALA A 26 28.43 1.00 18.71
N GLY A 27 28.72 1.89 17.77
CA GLY A 27 27.81 2.27 16.72
C GLY A 27 27.53 1.00 15.95
N GLN A 28 26.30 0.48 16.03
CA GLN A 28 25.86 -0.56 15.12
C GLN A 28 26.25 -0.12 13.70
N ALA A 29 27.07 -0.93 13.04
CA ALA A 29 27.34 -0.73 11.63
C ALA A 29 25.98 -0.61 10.91
N PRO A 30 25.79 0.39 10.03
CA PRO A 30 24.52 0.55 9.35
C PRO A 30 24.19 -0.76 8.63
N ALA A 31 22.94 -1.23 8.79
CA ALA A 31 22.47 -2.47 8.17
C ALA A 31 22.87 -2.52 6.70
N SER A 32 23.27 -3.70 6.22
CA SER A 32 23.61 -3.86 4.82
C SER A 32 22.43 -3.44 3.94
N ARG A 33 22.70 -2.99 2.72
CA ARG A 33 21.64 -2.61 1.77
C ARG A 33 20.60 -3.73 1.63
N ALA A 34 21.02 -4.99 1.64
CA ALA A 34 20.12 -6.14 1.56
C ALA A 34 19.21 -6.29 2.78
N GLU A 35 19.74 -6.12 4.00
CA GLU A 35 18.95 -6.20 5.23
C GLU A 35 17.99 -5.02 5.38
N ARG A 36 18.42 -3.82 5.00
CA ARG A 36 17.55 -2.65 4.98
C ARG A 36 16.39 -2.86 3.99
N LEU A 37 16.70 -3.32 2.78
CA LEU A 37 15.67 -3.62 1.78
C LEU A 37 14.69 -4.69 2.27
N ARG A 38 15.16 -5.79 2.90
CA ARG A 38 14.27 -6.81 3.48
C ARG A 38 13.31 -6.21 4.51
N ARG A 39 13.83 -5.40 5.44
CA ARG A 39 12.98 -4.74 6.46
C ARG A 39 12.00 -3.76 5.84
N GLU A 40 12.41 -3.03 4.80
CA GLU A 40 11.55 -2.06 4.13
C GLU A 40 10.49 -2.76 3.27
N THR A 41 10.83 -3.84 2.56
CA THR A 41 9.91 -4.64 1.74
C THR A 41 8.80 -5.27 2.57
N ASP A 42 9.10 -5.74 3.78
CA ASP A 42 8.11 -6.37 4.66
C ASP A 42 7.35 -5.36 5.55
N ASN A 43 7.67 -4.06 5.46
CA ASN A 43 7.04 -3.03 6.28
C ASN A 43 5.80 -2.44 5.60
N VAL A 44 4.63 -2.97 5.97
CA VAL A 44 3.32 -2.54 5.46
C VAL A 44 3.10 -1.02 5.61
N ALA A 45 3.55 -0.39 6.69
CA ALA A 45 3.34 1.05 6.91
C ALA A 45 4.16 1.92 5.95
N LEU A 46 5.39 1.49 5.61
CA LEU A 46 6.20 2.17 4.58
C LEU A 46 5.72 1.85 3.17
N GLN A 47 5.09 0.69 2.99
CA GLN A 47 4.63 0.20 1.70
C GLN A 47 3.16 0.47 1.40
N ASN A 48 2.36 1.10 2.26
CA ASN A 48 0.97 1.37 1.91
C ASN A 48 0.85 2.61 1.01
N VAL A 49 0.12 2.51 -0.10
CA VAL A 49 -0.36 3.66 -0.87
C VAL A 49 -1.86 3.72 -0.72
N ALA A 50 -2.35 4.76 -0.07
CA ALA A 50 -3.79 4.97 0.04
C ALA A 50 -4.42 5.08 -1.36
N PRO A 51 -5.62 4.55 -1.59
CA PRO A 51 -6.32 4.70 -2.86
C PRO A 51 -6.54 6.19 -3.15
N PHE A 52 -6.51 6.56 -4.42
CA PHE A 52 -6.70 7.95 -4.83
C PHE A 52 -7.29 8.04 -6.23
N LYS A 53 -7.92 9.19 -6.49
CA LYS A 53 -8.40 9.55 -7.82
C LYS A 53 -7.24 10.16 -8.59
N VAL A 54 -6.95 9.62 -9.77
CA VAL A 54 -5.84 10.10 -10.61
C VAL A 54 -6.32 11.32 -11.41
N PHE A 55 -7.33 11.14 -12.27
CA PHE A 55 -8.04 12.17 -13.02
C PHE A 55 -9.41 11.65 -13.48
N ASP A 56 -10.32 12.54 -13.89
CA ASP A 56 -11.64 12.24 -14.47
C ASP A 56 -12.44 11.12 -13.77
N ASN A 57 -12.39 9.91 -14.31
CA ASN A 57 -13.08 8.71 -13.83
C ASN A 57 -12.12 7.55 -13.51
N LEU A 58 -10.81 7.82 -13.43
CA LEU A 58 -9.76 6.85 -13.16
C LEU A 58 -9.28 6.92 -11.71
N TYR A 59 -9.23 5.77 -11.06
CA TYR A 59 -8.86 5.59 -9.66
C TYR A 59 -7.78 4.53 -9.53
N TYR A 60 -6.80 4.79 -8.67
CA TYR A 60 -5.84 3.79 -8.23
C TYR A 60 -6.38 3.09 -6.99
N VAL A 61 -6.45 1.75 -7.06
CA VAL A 61 -6.89 0.83 -5.99
C VAL A 61 -5.93 -0.36 -5.90
N GLY A 62 -4.67 -0.12 -6.24
CA GLY A 62 -3.63 -1.13 -6.32
C GLY A 62 -2.79 -1.25 -5.06
N GLU A 63 -1.88 -2.21 -5.10
CA GLU A 63 -0.95 -2.48 -4.02
C GLU A 63 0.44 -1.98 -4.40
N LYS A 64 1.18 -1.44 -3.42
CA LYS A 64 2.44 -0.77 -3.74
C LYS A 64 3.61 -1.73 -3.82
N MET A 65 3.79 -2.64 -2.86
CA MET A 65 4.99 -3.49 -2.75
C MET A 65 4.69 -4.64 -1.78
N LEU A 66 4.28 -5.78 -2.31
CA LEU A 66 4.19 -7.03 -1.55
C LEU A 66 5.04 -8.07 -2.28
N HIS A 67 5.87 -8.81 -1.55
CA HIS A 67 6.72 -9.87 -2.11
C HIS A 67 7.71 -9.41 -3.22
N GLY A 68 8.16 -8.15 -3.18
CA GLY A 68 9.07 -7.59 -4.19
C GLY A 68 8.40 -7.24 -5.52
N ALA A 69 7.07 -7.31 -5.59
CA ALA A 69 6.25 -6.89 -6.72
C ALA A 69 5.37 -5.70 -6.34
N SER A 70 5.09 -4.83 -7.30
CA SER A 70 4.24 -3.64 -7.15
C SER A 70 2.98 -3.76 -8.02
N PRO A 71 2.08 -4.71 -7.74
CA PRO A 71 0.95 -4.93 -8.62
C PRO A 71 -0.05 -3.78 -8.53
N SER A 72 -0.24 -3.08 -9.65
CA SER A 72 -1.22 -2.02 -9.75
C SER A 72 -2.60 -2.61 -10.06
N ALA A 73 -3.65 -2.07 -9.44
CA ALA A 73 -5.02 -2.25 -9.88
C ALA A 73 -5.70 -0.90 -10.04
N TRP A 74 -6.55 -0.80 -11.06
CA TRP A 74 -7.15 0.47 -11.48
C TRP A 74 -8.65 0.30 -11.66
N ALA A 75 -9.42 1.27 -11.18
CA ALA A 75 -10.86 1.32 -11.40
C ALA A 75 -11.21 2.49 -12.32
N ILE A 76 -12.01 2.20 -13.34
CA ILE A 76 -12.59 3.18 -14.26
C ILE A 76 -14.10 3.18 -14.07
N THR A 77 -14.66 4.30 -13.65
CA THR A 77 -16.12 4.42 -13.47
C THR A 77 -16.79 4.83 -14.79
N THR A 78 -17.89 4.17 -15.13
CA THR A 78 -18.77 4.50 -16.25
C THR A 78 -20.21 4.66 -15.75
N SER A 79 -21.12 5.10 -16.61
CA SER A 79 -22.56 5.14 -16.30
C SER A 79 -23.18 3.74 -16.12
N GLU A 80 -22.51 2.69 -16.59
CA GLU A 80 -23.00 1.30 -16.52
C GLU A 80 -22.36 0.49 -15.38
N GLY A 81 -21.34 1.05 -14.73
CA GLY A 81 -20.65 0.48 -13.59
C GLY A 81 -19.14 0.67 -13.65
N ILE A 82 -18.39 -0.22 -13.01
CA ILE A 82 -16.94 -0.08 -12.83
C ILE A 82 -16.20 -1.15 -13.64
N ILE A 83 -15.21 -0.72 -14.39
CA ILE A 83 -14.21 -1.59 -15.01
C ILE A 83 -13.01 -1.64 -14.07
N LEU A 84 -12.61 -2.84 -13.64
CA LEU A 84 -11.35 -3.06 -12.93
C LEU A 84 -10.29 -3.57 -13.90
N ILE A 85 -9.08 -3.02 -13.80
CA ILE A 85 -7.87 -3.50 -14.47
C ILE A 85 -6.98 -4.12 -13.41
N ASP A 86 -6.64 -5.39 -13.60
CA ASP A 86 -5.94 -6.30 -12.68
C ASP A 86 -6.64 -6.57 -11.35
N ALA A 87 -6.36 -7.74 -10.76
CA ALA A 87 -7.03 -8.25 -9.57
C ALA A 87 -6.09 -8.46 -8.38
N LEU A 88 -4.82 -8.03 -8.48
CA LEU A 88 -3.79 -8.18 -7.45
C LEU A 88 -3.55 -9.65 -7.05
N PHE A 89 -2.81 -9.86 -5.97
CA PHE A 89 -2.75 -11.14 -5.27
C PHE A 89 -4.10 -11.52 -4.66
N GLY A 90 -4.33 -12.82 -4.46
CA GLY A 90 -5.61 -13.33 -3.94
C GLY A 90 -5.98 -12.81 -2.55
N ASN A 91 -5.00 -12.56 -1.70
CA ASN A 91 -5.18 -12.02 -0.34
C ASN A 91 -5.36 -10.50 -0.30
N SER A 92 -5.01 -9.77 -1.36
CA SER A 92 -5.07 -8.29 -1.38
C SER A 92 -6.43 -7.73 -1.79
N VAL A 93 -7.33 -8.57 -2.34
CA VAL A 93 -8.58 -8.11 -2.96
C VAL A 93 -9.48 -7.33 -2.00
N GLU A 94 -9.69 -7.83 -0.77
CA GLU A 94 -10.64 -7.21 0.14
C GLU A 94 -10.11 -5.90 0.75
N ASP A 95 -8.82 -5.84 1.08
CA ASP A 95 -8.23 -4.66 1.70
C ASP A 95 -7.93 -3.55 0.68
N GLU A 96 -7.35 -3.91 -0.47
CA GLU A 96 -6.88 -2.95 -1.46
C GLU A 96 -7.97 -2.59 -2.47
N ILE A 97 -8.56 -3.57 -3.16
CA ILE A 97 -9.58 -3.28 -4.18
C ILE A 97 -10.90 -2.89 -3.52
N VAL A 98 -11.48 -3.76 -2.68
CA VAL A 98 -12.82 -3.51 -2.10
C VAL A 98 -12.76 -2.37 -1.10
N GLY A 99 -11.78 -2.38 -0.20
CA GLY A 99 -11.52 -1.29 0.74
C GLY A 99 -11.18 0.02 0.01
N GLY A 100 -10.37 -0.06 -1.06
CA GLY A 100 -10.00 1.08 -1.89
C GLY A 100 -11.19 1.75 -2.55
N LEU A 101 -12.03 0.97 -3.24
CA LEU A 101 -13.25 1.46 -3.87
C LEU A 101 -14.16 2.16 -2.85
N LYS A 102 -14.39 1.55 -1.68
CA LYS A 102 -15.20 2.15 -0.62
C LYS A 102 -14.63 3.47 -0.09
N LYS A 103 -13.32 3.55 0.12
CA LYS A 103 -12.64 4.80 0.53
C LYS A 103 -12.81 5.91 -0.52
N MET A 104 -12.84 5.53 -1.80
CA MET A 104 -13.14 6.42 -2.92
C MET A 104 -14.63 6.69 -3.14
N LYS A 105 -15.50 6.22 -2.23
CA LYS A 105 -16.96 6.35 -2.29
C LYS A 105 -17.59 5.70 -3.52
N LEU A 106 -16.97 4.63 -4.01
CA LEU A 106 -17.47 3.77 -5.08
C LEU A 106 -18.06 2.48 -4.48
N ASP A 107 -19.07 1.91 -5.13
CA ASP A 107 -19.65 0.63 -4.70
C ASP A 107 -18.95 -0.55 -5.40
N PRO A 108 -18.28 -1.45 -4.67
CA PRO A 108 -17.72 -2.68 -5.25
C PRO A 108 -18.76 -3.58 -5.93
N ALA A 109 -20.06 -3.42 -5.64
CA ALA A 109 -21.13 -4.14 -6.33
C ALA A 109 -21.36 -3.66 -7.78
N ASP A 110 -20.87 -2.48 -8.12
CA ASP A 110 -20.94 -1.90 -9.46
C ASP A 110 -19.84 -2.40 -10.40
N LEU A 111 -18.89 -3.20 -9.91
CA LEU A 111 -17.93 -3.90 -10.77
C LEU A 111 -18.66 -4.74 -11.83
N LYS A 112 -18.40 -4.44 -13.10
CA LYS A 112 -18.97 -5.12 -14.27
C LYS A 112 -17.94 -5.93 -15.04
N TYR A 113 -16.74 -5.37 -15.18
CA TYR A 113 -15.68 -5.96 -15.97
C TYR A 113 -14.41 -6.08 -15.15
N LEU A 114 -13.70 -7.17 -15.39
CA LEU A 114 -12.32 -7.38 -14.96
C LEU A 114 -11.48 -7.58 -16.20
N ILE A 115 -10.51 -6.70 -16.41
CA ILE A 115 -9.51 -6.79 -17.47
C ILE A 115 -8.20 -7.19 -16.81
N LEU A 116 -7.63 -8.31 -17.23
CA LEU A 116 -6.33 -8.78 -16.73
C LEU A 116 -5.26 -8.40 -17.75
N SER A 117 -4.22 -7.71 -17.29
CA SER A 117 -3.13 -7.22 -18.16
C SER A 117 -2.25 -8.37 -18.64
N HIS A 118 -1.84 -9.27 -17.74
CA HIS A 118 -1.02 -10.45 -18.06
C HIS A 118 -1.09 -11.53 -16.98
N GLY A 119 -0.55 -12.71 -17.27
CA GLY A 119 -0.77 -13.95 -16.51
C GLY A 119 0.15 -14.21 -15.32
N HIS A 120 0.60 -13.19 -14.59
CA HIS A 120 1.35 -13.39 -13.34
C HIS A 120 0.44 -13.36 -12.11
N ALA A 121 0.83 -14.07 -11.06
CA ALA A 121 0.01 -14.28 -9.86
C ALA A 121 -0.32 -12.97 -9.11
N ASP A 122 0.57 -11.99 -9.19
CA ASP A 122 0.40 -10.65 -8.65
C ASP A 122 -0.62 -9.80 -9.43
N HIS A 123 -1.02 -10.22 -10.63
CA HIS A 123 -2.05 -9.53 -11.43
C HIS A 123 -3.37 -10.31 -11.49
N ILE A 124 -3.31 -11.65 -11.53
CA ILE A 124 -4.49 -12.50 -11.73
C ILE A 124 -4.96 -13.21 -10.46
N GLY A 125 -4.20 -13.16 -9.37
CA GLY A 125 -4.46 -13.96 -8.16
C GLY A 125 -5.87 -13.74 -7.60
N GLY A 126 -6.28 -12.48 -7.51
CA GLY A 126 -7.63 -12.10 -7.03
C GLY A 126 -8.78 -12.41 -7.99
N ALA A 127 -8.50 -12.77 -9.25
CA ALA A 127 -9.52 -13.07 -10.25
C ALA A 127 -10.22 -14.42 -9.99
N THR A 128 -9.59 -15.29 -9.21
CA THR A 128 -10.11 -16.64 -8.89
C THR A 128 -11.22 -16.64 -7.83
N GLY A 129 -11.44 -15.50 -7.17
CA GLY A 129 -12.42 -15.35 -6.10
C GLY A 129 -13.88 -15.46 -6.55
N THR A 130 -14.78 -15.76 -5.62
CA THR A 130 -16.23 -15.91 -5.88
C THR A 130 -16.90 -14.62 -6.35
N ARG A 131 -16.29 -13.45 -6.09
CA ARG A 131 -16.79 -12.11 -6.46
C ARG A 131 -16.95 -11.92 -7.97
N TRP A 132 -16.08 -12.54 -8.77
CA TRP A 132 -16.07 -12.40 -10.24
C TRP A 132 -17.00 -13.36 -10.95
N ARG A 133 -17.71 -14.22 -10.19
CA ARG A 133 -18.73 -15.07 -10.79
C ARG A 133 -19.81 -14.16 -11.35
N ALA A 134 -19.92 -14.18 -12.68
CA ALA A 134 -20.92 -13.45 -13.42
C ALA A 134 -22.24 -13.49 -12.66
N ARG A 135 -22.71 -12.31 -12.25
CA ARG A 135 -24.09 -12.15 -11.78
C ARG A 135 -24.92 -12.65 -12.96
N ARG A 136 -25.45 -13.88 -12.89
CA ARG A 136 -26.36 -14.40 -13.91
C ARG A 136 -27.40 -13.30 -14.06
N THR A 137 -27.42 -12.66 -15.22
CA THR A 137 -28.41 -11.65 -15.52
C THR A 137 -29.75 -12.27 -15.16
N ARG A 138 -30.48 -11.63 -14.26
CA ARG A 138 -31.81 -12.08 -13.89
C ARG A 138 -32.57 -12.17 -15.20
N THR A 139 -32.92 -13.38 -15.63
CA THR A 139 -33.77 -13.58 -16.81
C THR A 139 -34.95 -12.62 -16.65
N PRO A 140 -35.23 -11.74 -17.61
CA PRO A 140 -36.41 -10.89 -17.52
C PRO A 140 -37.60 -11.81 -17.29
N SER A 141 -38.43 -11.49 -16.29
CA SER A 141 -39.53 -12.32 -15.80
C SER A 141 -40.68 -12.51 -16.81
N GLY A 142 -40.42 -12.35 -18.11
CA GLY A 142 -41.37 -12.47 -19.21
C GLY A 142 -41.12 -13.65 -20.16
N CYS A 143 -39.98 -14.34 -20.13
CA CYS A 143 -39.78 -15.53 -20.97
C CYS A 143 -40.32 -16.78 -20.28
N ARG A 144 -41.63 -17.03 -20.39
CA ARG A 144 -42.15 -18.40 -20.26
C ARG A 144 -41.63 -19.21 -21.43
N ALA A 145 -40.94 -20.31 -21.15
CA ALA A 145 -40.67 -21.32 -22.15
C ALA A 145 -42.01 -21.80 -22.71
N ALA A 146 -42.21 -21.60 -24.02
CA ALA A 146 -43.32 -22.20 -24.73
C ALA A 146 -43.10 -23.72 -24.72
N THR A 147 -43.82 -24.42 -23.87
CA THR A 147 -43.97 -25.87 -23.98
C THR A 147 -44.84 -26.15 -25.20
N SER A 148 -44.26 -26.71 -26.25
CA SER A 148 -45.00 -27.28 -27.37
C SER A 148 -45.82 -28.48 -26.88
N ARG A 149 -47.04 -28.58 -27.40
CA ARG A 149 -47.99 -29.68 -27.20
C ARG A 149 -47.47 -31.00 -27.75
#